data_AF-A0A381U2Q7-F1
#
_entry.id   AF-A0A381U2Q7-F1
#
_cell.length_a   1.000
_cell.length_b   1.000
_cell.length_c   1.000
_cell.angle_alpha   90.00
_cell.angle_beta   90.00
_cell.angle_gamma   90.00
#
_symmetry.space_group_name_H-M   'P 1'
#
loop_
_entity.id
_entity.type
_entity.pdbx_description
1 polymer ?
#
loop_
_entity_poly.entity_id
_entity_poly.type
_entity_poly.pdbx_seq_one_letter_code
_entity_poly.pdbx_strand_id
1 'polypeptide(L)'
;MSGRDEKIVLQRDCEVISVPYGERKTLKQGTEVQIMQAMGGSHTVYTHEGMFRISGHNSDAIGKEIQAPPSIPSNISDEEFESKIWEQMKTVYDPEIPINVVDLGLIYSC
;
A
#
# COMPACT_ATOMS: atom_id res chain seq x y z
N MET A 1 19.26 -13.69 1.43
CA MET A 1 19.89 -13.42 0.11
C MET A 1 18.82 -12.86 -0.81
N SER A 2 19.08 -11.66 -1.35
CA SER A 2 18.38 -10.99 -2.46
C SER A 2 16.98 -10.42 -2.20
N GLY A 3 16.86 -9.41 -1.34
CA GLY A 3 15.78 -8.42 -1.44
C GLY A 3 16.07 -7.56 -2.68
N ARG A 4 15.59 -8.00 -3.85
CA ARG A 4 15.90 -7.33 -5.11
C ARG A 4 15.20 -5.98 -5.15
N ASP A 5 15.99 -4.93 -5.32
CA ASP A 5 15.56 -3.66 -5.91
C ASP A 5 14.88 -3.95 -7.26
N GLU A 6 13.58 -4.21 -7.23
CA GLU A 6 12.79 -4.50 -8.42
C GLU A 6 12.56 -3.17 -9.14
N LYS A 7 13.39 -2.90 -10.15
CA LYS A 7 13.18 -1.80 -11.07
C LYS A 7 12.12 -2.19 -12.09
N ILE A 8 11.10 -1.36 -12.20
CA ILE A 8 9.96 -1.56 -13.10
C ILE A 8 9.77 -0.28 -13.91
N VAL A 9 9.35 -0.43 -15.15
CA VAL A 9 8.93 0.68 -16.00
C VAL A 9 7.42 0.80 -15.93
N LEU A 10 6.92 2.00 -15.66
CA LEU A 10 5.47 2.24 -15.63
C LEU A 10 4.82 1.93 -16.98
N GLN A 11 3.79 1.09 -16.95
CA GLN A 11 3.07 0.66 -18.16
C GLN A 11 2.06 1.70 -18.67
N ARG A 12 1.66 2.64 -17.83
CA ARG A 12 0.77 3.76 -18.14
C ARG A 12 1.04 4.96 -17.24
N ASP A 13 0.45 6.10 -17.58
CA ASP A 13 0.37 7.25 -16.67
C ASP A 13 -0.35 6.85 -15.38
N CYS A 14 0.26 7.19 -14.24
CA CYS A 14 -0.17 6.75 -12.92
C CYS A 14 -0.26 7.93 -11.95
N GLU A 15 -1.40 8.07 -11.27
CA GLU A 15 -1.54 9.02 -10.17
C GLU A 15 -0.84 8.46 -8.93
N VAL A 16 0.02 9.30 -8.34
CA VAL A 16 0.83 8.98 -7.18
C VAL A 16 0.79 10.10 -6.15
N ILE A 17 1.20 9.79 -4.92
CA ILE A 17 1.30 10.76 -3.83
C ILE A 17 2.77 10.90 -3.43
N SER A 18 3.30 12.12 -3.37
CA SER A 18 4.69 12.35 -2.93
C SER A 18 4.88 11.98 -1.46
N VAL A 19 6.01 11.35 -1.14
CA VAL A 19 6.40 11.02 0.23
C VAL A 19 7.64 11.86 0.58
N PRO A 20 7.64 12.60 1.71
CA PRO A 20 6.64 12.62 2.79
C PRO A 20 5.54 13.68 2.64
N TYR A 21 5.55 14.50 1.57
CA TYR A 21 4.74 15.74 1.52
C TYR A 21 3.25 15.56 1.20
N GLY A 22 2.82 14.41 0.70
CA GLY A 22 1.40 14.10 0.48
C GLY A 22 0.78 14.75 -0.77
N GLU A 23 1.59 15.27 -1.70
CA GLU A 23 1.07 15.95 -2.89
C GLU A 23 0.72 14.96 -4.00
N ARG A 24 -0.43 15.15 -4.66
CA ARG A 24 -0.79 14.38 -5.84
C ARG A 24 0.06 14.79 -7.05
N LYS A 25 0.69 13.80 -7.68
CA LYS A 25 1.43 13.95 -8.93
C LYS A 25 1.06 12.83 -9.89
N THR A 26 1.44 12.98 -11.15
CA THR A 26 1.27 11.95 -12.16
C THR A 26 2.64 11.56 -12.69
N LEU A 27 3.03 10.30 -12.50
CA LEU A 27 4.21 9.74 -13.16
C LEU A 27 3.82 9.30 -14.56
N LYS A 28 4.67 9.59 -15.54
CA LYS A 28 4.41 9.27 -16.94
C LYS A 28 4.73 7.83 -17.26
N GLN A 29 3.98 7.25 -18.20
CA GLN A 29 4.32 5.97 -18.81
C GLN A 29 5.79 5.98 -19.27
N GLY A 30 6.50 4.87 -19.04
CA GLY A 30 7.92 4.78 -19.36
C GLY A 30 8.86 5.26 -18.26
N THR A 31 8.35 5.85 -17.16
CA THR A 31 9.18 6.22 -16.01
C THR A 31 9.72 4.96 -15.34
N GLU A 32 11.04 4.90 -15.16
CA GLU A 32 11.68 3.85 -14.36
C GLU A 32 11.49 4.14 -12.87
N VAL A 33 10.96 3.17 -12.15
CA VAL A 33 10.67 3.25 -10.72
C VAL A 33 11.24 2.02 -10.02
N GLN A 34 11.75 2.21 -8.81
CA GLN A 34 12.25 1.13 -7.97
C GLN A 34 11.27 0.88 -6.82
N ILE A 35 10.72 -0.34 -6.73
CA ILE A 35 9.80 -0.68 -5.63
C ILE A 35 10.62 -0.86 -4.35
N MET A 36 10.31 -0.07 -3.32
CA MET A 36 10.93 -0.20 -2.01
C MET A 36 10.10 -1.08 -1.07
N GLN A 37 8.80 -0.84 -1.02
CA GLN A 37 7.90 -1.54 -0.10
C GLN A 37 6.54 -1.78 -0.77
N ALA A 38 5.95 -2.94 -0.49
CA ALA A 38 4.60 -3.31 -0.86
C ALA A 38 3.84 -3.69 0.41
N MET A 39 2.99 -2.80 0.93
CA MET A 39 2.27 -3.00 2.18
C MET A 39 0.81 -2.56 2.03
N GLY A 40 -0.12 -3.41 2.48
CA GLY A 40 -1.56 -3.10 2.52
C GLY A 40 -2.15 -2.72 1.15
N GLY A 41 -1.66 -3.35 0.08
CA GLY A 41 -2.08 -3.06 -1.30
C GLY A 41 -1.47 -1.80 -1.91
N SER A 42 -0.75 -0.97 -1.17
CA SER A 42 -0.04 0.19 -1.73
C SER A 42 1.44 -0.09 -1.95
N HIS A 43 2.04 0.63 -2.91
CA HIS A 43 3.45 0.45 -3.27
C HIS A 43 4.20 1.77 -3.11
N THR A 44 5.27 1.76 -2.33
CA THR A 44 6.21 2.88 -2.26
C THR A 44 7.29 2.67 -3.31
N VAL A 45 7.40 3.62 -4.23
CA VAL A 45 8.36 3.60 -5.32
C VAL A 45 9.32 4.79 -5.24
N TYR A 46 10.56 4.57 -5.66
CA TYR A 46 11.58 5.59 -5.76
C TYR A 46 11.89 5.88 -7.24
N THR A 47 11.93 7.14 -7.61
CA THR A 47 12.28 7.61 -8.97
C THR A 47 13.41 8.63 -8.89
N HIS A 48 13.89 9.10 -10.04
CA HIS A 48 14.85 10.20 -10.11
C HIS A 48 14.33 11.52 -9.50
N GLU A 49 13.00 11.71 -9.40
CA GLU A 49 12.36 12.91 -8.86
C GLU A 49 12.06 12.80 -7.36
N GLY A 50 12.19 11.62 -6.77
CA GLY A 50 11.93 11.37 -5.35
C GLY A 50 11.08 10.14 -5.09
N MET A 51 10.48 10.09 -3.90
CA MET A 51 9.70 8.97 -3.42
C MET A 51 8.20 9.22 -3.58
N PHE A 52 7.48 8.21 -4.05
CA PHE A 52 6.06 8.28 -4.34
C PHE A 52 5.32 7.04 -3.86
N ARG A 53 4.08 7.23 -3.39
CA ARG A 53 3.14 6.15 -3.06
C ARG A 53 2.19 5.94 -4.22
N ILE A 54 2.15 4.72 -4.74
CA ILE A 54 1.15 4.23 -5.69
C ILE A 54 0.05 3.51 -4.91
N SER A 55 -1.20 3.89 -5.15
CA SER A 55 -2.36 3.22 -4.55
C SER A 55 -2.61 1.84 -5.18
N GLY A 56 -3.20 0.90 -4.45
CA GLY A 56 -3.38 -0.48 -4.93
C GLY A 56 -4.27 -0.67 -6.15
N HIS A 57 -5.21 0.26 -6.38
CA HIS A 57 -5.98 0.28 -7.62
C HIS A 57 -5.14 0.67 -8.86
N ASN A 58 -3.92 1.19 -8.65
CA ASN A 58 -2.95 1.52 -9.69
C ASN A 58 -1.77 0.52 -9.73
N SER A 59 -1.87 -0.63 -9.05
CA SER A 59 -0.82 -1.67 -9.07
C SER A 59 -0.57 -2.23 -10.48
N ASP A 60 -1.56 -2.16 -11.37
CA ASP A 60 -1.40 -2.52 -12.78
C ASP A 60 -0.37 -1.64 -13.50
N ALA A 61 -0.22 -0.37 -13.09
CA ALA A 61 0.76 0.53 -13.69
C ALA A 61 2.21 0.06 -13.48
N ILE A 62 2.46 -0.74 -12.45
CA ILE A 62 3.76 -1.38 -12.15
C ILE A 62 3.74 -2.89 -12.46
N GLY A 63 2.76 -3.38 -13.22
CA GLY A 63 2.67 -4.79 -13.60
C GLY A 63 2.39 -5.75 -12.42
N LYS A 64 1.84 -5.24 -11.32
CA LYS A 64 1.38 -6.05 -10.17
C LYS A 64 -0.14 -6.24 -10.25
N GLU A 65 -0.63 -7.31 -9.65
CA GLU A 65 -2.08 -7.53 -9.55
C GLU A 65 -2.73 -6.46 -8.68
N ILE A 66 -3.87 -5.94 -9.14
CA ILE A 66 -4.68 -5.01 -8.37
C ILE A 66 -5.26 -5.77 -7.17
N GLN A 67 -4.86 -5.40 -5.96
CA GLN A 67 -5.51 -5.89 -4.76
C GLN A 67 -6.88 -5.24 -4.62
N ALA A 68 -7.92 -6.07 -4.62
CA ALA A 68 -9.27 -5.60 -4.35
C ALA A 68 -9.35 -5.04 -2.93
N PRO A 69 -10.08 -3.93 -2.71
CA PRO A 69 -10.34 -3.45 -1.37
C PRO A 69 -11.06 -4.53 -0.56
N PRO A 70 -10.90 -4.54 0.78
CA PRO A 70 -11.64 -5.46 1.62
C PRO A 70 -13.15 -5.27 1.39
N SER A 71 -13.83 -6.37 1.07
CA SER A 71 -15.27 -6.37 0.86
C SER A 71 -15.98 -6.73 2.17
N ILE A 72 -17.09 -6.05 2.41
CA ILE A 72 -17.97 -6.32 3.55
C ILE A 72 -19.31 -6.81 2.98
N PRO A 73 -19.82 -7.98 3.40
CA PRO A 73 -21.14 -8.42 2.98
C PRO A 73 -22.22 -7.46 3.48
N SER A 74 -23.26 -7.24 2.67
CA SER A 74 -24.32 -6.26 2.96
C SER A 74 -25.24 -6.62 4.14
N ASN A 75 -25.19 -7.87 4.61
CA ASN A 75 -25.99 -8.38 5.72
C ASN A 75 -25.09 -8.98 6.81
N ILE A 76 -24.18 -8.16 7.33
CA ILE A 76 -23.25 -8.51 8.41
C ILE A 76 -23.79 -7.97 9.74
N SER A 77 -23.61 -8.71 10.84
CA SER A 77 -23.90 -8.20 12.19
C SER A 77 -22.82 -7.24 12.69
N ASP A 78 -23.11 -6.44 13.71
CA ASP A 78 -22.15 -5.50 14.30
C ASP A 78 -20.89 -6.22 14.84
N GLU A 79 -21.04 -7.41 15.45
CA GLU A 79 -19.92 -8.21 15.96
C GLU A 79 -19.01 -8.74 14.83
N GLU A 80 -19.62 -9.22 13.74
CA GLU A 80 -18.87 -9.68 12.57
C GLU A 80 -18.17 -8.51 11.86
N PHE A 81 -18.82 -7.34 11.82
CA PHE A 81 -18.24 -6.12 11.26
C PHE A 81 -17.02 -5.67 12.07
N GLU A 82 -17.14 -5.63 13.40
CA GLU A 82 -16.02 -5.33 14.28
C GLU A 82 -14.87 -6.32 14.09
N SER A 83 -15.18 -7.62 14.01
CA SER A 83 -14.19 -8.66 13.74
C SER A 83 -13.45 -8.43 12.42
N LYS A 84 -14.14 -8.02 11.36
CA LYS A 84 -13.53 -7.67 10.06
C LYS A 84 -12.61 -6.45 10.16
N ILE A 85 -12.97 -5.43 10.95
CA ILE A 85 -12.11 -4.28 11.18
C ILE A 85 -10.82 -4.72 11.89
N TRP A 86 -10.91 -5.54 12.94
CA TRP A 86 -9.75 -6.07 13.64
C TRP A 86 -8.86 -6.93 12.73
N GLU A 87 -9.44 -7.77 11.89
CA GLU A 87 -8.69 -8.54 10.88
C GLU A 87 -7.91 -7.62 9.93
N GLN A 88 -8.53 -6.54 9.45
CA GLN A 88 -7.85 -5.58 8.58
C GLN A 88 -6.73 -4.82 9.31
N MET A 89 -6.95 -4.37 10.54
CA MET A 89 -5.91 -3.66 11.32
C MET A 89 -4.68 -4.53 11.58
N LYS A 90 -4.84 -5.84 11.75
CA LYS A 90 -3.73 -6.81 11.90
C LYS A 90 -2.86 -6.95 10.64
N THR A 91 -3.31 -6.46 9.49
CA THR A 91 -2.50 -6.44 8.26
C THR A 91 -1.52 -5.26 8.20
N VAL A 92 -1.62 -4.31 9.13
CA VAL A 92 -0.73 -3.16 9.23
C VAL A 92 0.42 -3.49 10.17
N TYR A 93 1.63 -3.51 9.63
CA TYR A 93 2.86 -3.82 10.36
C TYR A 93 3.66 -2.56 10.63
N ASP A 94 4.35 -2.57 11.76
CA ASP A 94 5.39 -1.58 12.02
C ASP A 94 6.54 -1.79 11.00
N PRO A 95 7.09 -0.71 10.42
CA PRO A 95 8.13 -0.82 9.40
C PRO A 95 9.51 -1.20 9.98
N GLU A 96 9.75 -0.96 11.27
CA GLU A 96 11.02 -1.27 11.95
C GLU A 96 11.01 -2.65 12.61
N ILE A 97 9.85 -3.11 13.09
CA ILE A 97 9.71 -4.40 13.77
C ILE A 97 8.62 -5.27 13.12
N PRO A 98 8.86 -6.59 12.92
CA PRO A 98 7.95 -7.48 12.19
C PRO A 98 6.75 -7.93 13.03
N ILE A 99 6.02 -6.99 13.62
CA ILE A 99 4.83 -7.20 14.44
C ILE A 99 3.75 -6.17 14.05
N ASN A 100 2.48 -6.57 14.08
CA ASN A 100 1.38 -5.71 13.67
C ASN A 100 0.96 -4.72 14.76
N VAL A 101 0.34 -3.61 14.35
CA VAL A 101 -0.06 -2.51 15.25
C VAL A 101 -1.07 -2.93 16.33
N VAL A 102 -1.85 -3.98 16.08
CA VAL A 102 -2.82 -4.52 17.04
C VAL A 102 -2.10 -5.28 18.14
N ASP A 103 -1.21 -6.21 17.77
CA ASP A 103 -0.42 -7.01 18.73
C ASP A 103 0.61 -6.15 19.47
N LEU A 104 1.03 -5.02 18.89
CA LEU A 104 1.82 -3.99 19.57
C LEU A 104 1.02 -3.19 20.62
N GLY A 105 -0.31 -3.27 20.61
CA GLY A 105 -1.16 -2.49 21.51
C GLY A 105 -1.21 -1.00 21.19
N LEU A 106 -1.05 -0.61 19.91
CA LEU A 106 -1.12 0.78 19.46
C LEU A 106 -2.54 1.26 19.11
N ILE A 107 -3.55 0.39 19.26
CA ILE A 107 -4.96 0.70 19.04
C ILE A 107 -5.64 0.96 20.38
N TYR A 108 -6.18 2.16 20.57
CA TYR A 108 -6.85 2.59 21.80
C TYR A 108 -8.36 2.75 21.56
N SER A 109 -9.18 2.35 22.54
CA SER A 109 -10.60 2.70 22.57
C SER A 109 -10.78 4.14 23.06
N CYS A 110 -11.73 4.89 22.49
CA CYS A 110 -12.09 6.23 22.95
C CYS A 110 -13.07 6.19 24.12
#